data_AF-A0A942DNH4-F1
#
_entry.id   AF-A0A942DNH4-F1
#
_cell.length_a   1.000
_cell.length_b   1.000
_cell.length_c   1.000
_cell.angle_alpha   90.00
_cell.angle_beta   90.00
_cell.angle_gamma   90.00
#
_symmetry.space_group_name_H-M   'P 1'
#
loop_
_entity.id
_entity.type
_entity.pdbx_description
1 polymer ?
#
loop_
_entity_poly.entity_id
_entity_poly.type
_entity_poly.pdbx_seq_one_letter_code
_entity_poly.pdbx_strand_id
1 'polypeptide(L)'
;MSFWVLTQVFVDLILVAGCVGAWIRLQRPQKDDPRLSKGLQLLQSKIAVLEDLSDRTEVQVQQLTTLLEQKVREIQQQVQNSDKQLQKIEQAMQKSLEVAKIFQDRIPHNEIVERQSTIKYVKAARLAHQGMSVQEIAAQVDLSLGEIEMIAQVNKDQLMFCEESLPEWAQASTEPQAAMMAAAGDADVDAFQESRIDLETPLSREVPVDLTKAFEVPKADQEALKKLGDAFRQACETANHLQQVTQGFVEDNKPVTKTEIKPEAKATGPVIRPVTFPRIDSL
;
A
#
# COMPACT_ATOMS: atom_id res chain seq x y z
N MET A 1 -70.02 -28.42 -85.04
CA MET A 1 -69.26 -29.01 -83.91
C MET A 1 -67.93 -28.29 -83.68
N SER A 2 -67.07 -28.09 -84.69
CA SER A 2 -65.74 -27.45 -84.47
C SER A 2 -65.75 -26.00 -83.97
N PHE A 3 -66.73 -25.17 -84.36
CA PHE A 3 -66.80 -23.77 -83.90
C PHE A 3 -67.02 -23.65 -82.38
N TRP A 4 -67.83 -24.54 -81.81
CA TRP A 4 -68.14 -24.54 -80.38
C TRP A 4 -66.92 -24.94 -79.54
N VAL A 5 -66.14 -25.92 -80.02
CA VAL A 5 -64.88 -26.34 -79.39
C VAL A 5 -63.83 -25.22 -79.44
N LEU A 6 -63.73 -24.50 -80.56
CA LEU A 6 -62.79 -23.40 -80.70
C LEU A 6 -63.09 -22.25 -79.71
N THR A 7 -64.38 -21.89 -79.57
CA THR A 7 -64.82 -20.87 -78.62
C THR A 7 -64.56 -21.30 -77.16
N GLN A 8 -64.77 -22.57 -76.84
CA GLN A 8 -64.48 -23.11 -75.50
C GLN A 8 -62.98 -23.02 -75.18
N VAL A 9 -62.10 -23.45 -76.10
CA VAL A 9 -60.64 -23.36 -75.91
C VAL A 9 -60.16 -21.91 -75.73
N PHE A 10 -60.77 -20.96 -76.45
CA PHE A 10 -60.43 -19.54 -76.30
C PHE A 10 -60.83 -18.99 -74.92
N VAL A 11 -62.02 -19.36 -74.41
CA VAL A 11 -62.47 -18.97 -73.08
C VAL A 11 -61.58 -19.58 -71.99
N ASP A 12 -61.23 -20.86 -72.11
CA ASP A 12 -60.33 -21.53 -71.16
C ASP A 12 -58.95 -20.86 -71.13
N LEU A 13 -58.42 -20.42 -72.28
CA LEU A 13 -57.14 -19.73 -72.37
C LEU A 13 -57.16 -18.36 -71.66
N ILE A 14 -58.27 -17.61 -71.79
CA ILE A 14 -58.47 -16.35 -71.06
C ILE A 14 -58.56 -16.61 -69.54
N LEU A 15 -59.26 -17.67 -69.15
CA LEU A 15 -59.43 -18.02 -67.74
C LEU A 15 -58.10 -18.43 -67.10
N VAL A 16 -57.29 -19.23 -67.81
CA VAL A 16 -55.93 -19.58 -67.40
C VAL A 16 -55.04 -18.34 -67.31
N ALA A 17 -55.08 -17.44 -68.32
CA ALA A 17 -54.32 -16.20 -68.28
C ALA A 17 -54.74 -15.29 -67.11
N GLY A 18 -56.04 -15.22 -66.81
CA GLY A 18 -56.58 -14.51 -65.66
C GLY A 18 -56.13 -15.11 -64.33
N CYS A 19 -56.17 -16.43 -64.19
CA CYS A 19 -55.68 -17.15 -63.01
C CYS A 19 -54.17 -16.95 -62.80
N VAL A 20 -53.36 -17.01 -63.86
CA VAL A 20 -51.91 -16.75 -63.79
C VAL A 20 -51.64 -15.30 -63.42
N GLY A 21 -52.38 -14.34 -63.99
CA GLY A 21 -52.28 -12.93 -63.64
C GLY A 21 -52.66 -12.65 -62.18
N ALA A 22 -53.72 -13.29 -61.68
CA ALA A 22 -54.12 -13.21 -60.28
C ALA A 22 -53.07 -13.86 -59.36
N TRP A 23 -52.51 -14.99 -59.75
CA TRP A 23 -51.46 -15.69 -59.00
C TRP A 23 -50.19 -14.85 -58.88
N ILE A 24 -49.72 -14.26 -59.98
CA ILE A 24 -48.56 -13.36 -59.98
C ILE A 24 -48.83 -12.11 -59.14
N ARG A 25 -50.05 -11.59 -59.16
CA ARG A 25 -50.43 -10.43 -58.34
C ARG A 25 -50.51 -10.77 -56.86
N LEU A 26 -50.90 -11.99 -56.50
CA LEU A 26 -50.98 -12.47 -55.13
C LEU A 26 -49.60 -12.88 -54.57
N GLN A 27 -48.71 -13.38 -55.43
CA GLN A 27 -47.32 -13.71 -55.08
C GLN A 27 -46.39 -12.50 -55.08
N ARG A 28 -46.82 -11.32 -55.52
CA ARG A 28 -46.01 -10.11 -55.30
C ARG A 28 -45.92 -9.91 -53.79
N PRO A 29 -44.73 -10.09 -53.18
CA PRO A 29 -44.57 -9.86 -51.74
C PRO A 29 -45.09 -8.45 -51.48
N GLN A 30 -46.02 -8.34 -50.54
CA GLN A 30 -46.52 -7.05 -50.10
C GLN A 30 -45.27 -6.23 -49.78
N LYS A 31 -45.12 -5.08 -50.43
CA LYS A 31 -43.96 -4.21 -50.22
C LYS A 31 -43.98 -3.84 -48.75
N ASP A 32 -43.18 -4.55 -47.95
CA ASP A 32 -43.09 -4.35 -46.52
C ASP A 32 -42.84 -2.88 -46.28
N ASP A 33 -43.68 -2.27 -45.44
CA ASP A 33 -43.61 -0.84 -45.22
C ASP A 33 -42.18 -0.47 -44.80
N PRO A 34 -41.52 0.48 -45.51
CA PRO A 34 -40.12 0.82 -45.25
C PRO A 34 -39.89 1.32 -43.83
N ARG A 35 -40.95 1.68 -43.10
CA ARG A 35 -40.93 2.04 -41.67
C ARG A 35 -40.80 0.82 -40.76
N LEU A 36 -41.47 -0.28 -41.08
CA LEU A 36 -41.41 -1.54 -40.32
C LEU A 36 -40.05 -2.22 -40.50
N SER A 37 -39.53 -2.24 -41.73
CA SER A 37 -38.18 -2.77 -42.01
C SER A 37 -37.08 -1.99 -41.26
N LYS A 38 -37.14 -0.65 -41.26
CA LYS A 38 -36.22 0.18 -40.48
C LYS A 38 -36.38 0.00 -38.96
N GLY A 39 -37.61 -0.18 -38.47
CA GLY A 39 -37.87 -0.47 -37.06
C GLY A 39 -37.27 -1.81 -36.63
N LEU A 40 -37.41 -2.84 -37.47
CA LEU A 40 -36.83 -4.16 -37.22
C LEU A 40 -35.30 -4.15 -37.26
N GLN A 41 -34.71 -3.39 -38.19
CA GLN A 41 -33.25 -3.19 -38.24
C GLN A 41 -32.71 -2.48 -36.99
N LEU A 42 -33.42 -1.47 -36.46
CA LEU A 42 -33.04 -0.78 -35.22
C LEU A 42 -33.15 -1.69 -34.00
N LEU A 43 -34.12 -2.60 -33.97
CA LEU A 43 -34.24 -3.58 -32.89
C LEU A 43 -33.13 -4.62 -32.99
N GLN A 44 -32.82 -5.12 -34.18
CA GLN A 44 -31.73 -6.06 -34.38
C GLN A 44 -30.38 -5.43 -34.01
N SER A 45 -30.13 -4.16 -34.34
CA SER A 45 -28.91 -3.47 -33.92
C SER A 45 -28.88 -3.23 -32.41
N LYS A 46 -30.01 -2.91 -31.77
CA LYS A 46 -30.09 -2.79 -30.31
C LYS A 46 -29.88 -4.12 -29.60
N ILE A 47 -30.41 -5.22 -30.14
CA ILE A 47 -30.17 -6.57 -29.61
C ILE A 47 -28.70 -6.90 -29.73
N ALA A 48 -28.06 -6.68 -30.88
CA ALA A 48 -26.63 -6.92 -31.06
C ALA A 48 -25.76 -6.08 -30.10
N VAL A 49 -26.12 -4.81 -29.85
CA VAL A 49 -25.39 -3.96 -28.90
C VAL A 49 -25.62 -4.40 -27.45
N LEU A 50 -26.83 -4.84 -27.09
CA LEU A 50 -27.11 -5.36 -25.75
C LEU A 50 -26.43 -6.71 -25.51
N GLU A 51 -26.33 -7.54 -26.54
CA GLU A 51 -25.59 -8.81 -26.52
C GLU A 51 -24.09 -8.53 -26.31
N ASP A 52 -23.48 -7.62 -27.07
CA ASP A 52 -22.07 -7.24 -26.88
C ASP A 52 -21.80 -6.63 -25.49
N LEU A 53 -22.71 -5.77 -24.99
CA LEU A 53 -22.59 -5.23 -23.64
C LEU A 53 -22.78 -6.30 -22.56
N SER A 54 -23.67 -7.28 -22.80
CA SER A 54 -23.88 -8.43 -21.92
C SER A 54 -22.61 -9.28 -21.85
N ASP A 55 -22.06 -9.67 -23.00
CA ASP A 55 -20.83 -10.47 -23.11
C ASP A 55 -19.66 -9.76 -22.44
N ARG A 56 -19.50 -8.45 -22.69
CA ARG A 56 -18.44 -7.66 -22.06
C ARG A 56 -18.62 -7.56 -20.54
N THR A 57 -19.86 -7.45 -20.07
CA THR A 57 -20.16 -7.43 -18.63
C THR A 57 -19.86 -8.79 -18.00
N GLU A 58 -20.19 -9.88 -18.68
CA GLU A 58 -19.88 -11.24 -18.22
C GLU A 58 -18.37 -11.45 -18.08
N VAL A 59 -17.58 -11.04 -19.07
CA VAL A 59 -16.11 -11.08 -19.00
C VAL A 59 -15.58 -10.23 -17.84
N GLN A 60 -16.11 -9.02 -17.64
CA GLN A 60 -15.68 -8.16 -16.52
C GLN A 60 -16.02 -8.76 -15.16
N VAL A 61 -17.20 -9.36 -15.01
CA VAL A 61 -17.59 -10.05 -13.78
C VAL A 61 -16.69 -11.24 -13.53
N GLN A 62 -16.36 -12.02 -14.56
CA GLN A 62 -15.44 -13.14 -14.42
C GLN A 62 -14.04 -12.69 -14.00
N GLN A 63 -13.51 -11.63 -14.63
CA GLN A 63 -12.23 -11.03 -14.24
C GLN A 63 -12.24 -10.53 -12.79
N LEU A 64 -13.31 -9.84 -12.38
CA LEU A 64 -13.46 -9.36 -11.01
C LEU A 64 -13.50 -10.52 -10.00
N THR A 65 -14.25 -11.59 -10.31
CA THR A 65 -14.27 -12.80 -9.47
C THR A 65 -12.89 -13.41 -9.33
N THR A 66 -12.13 -13.55 -10.43
CA THR A 66 -10.76 -14.10 -10.34
C THR A 66 -9.81 -13.23 -9.52
N LEU A 67 -9.90 -11.90 -9.66
CA LEU A 67 -9.11 -10.96 -8.86
C LEU A 67 -9.49 -11.03 -7.39
N LEU A 68 -10.79 -11.14 -7.09
CA LEU A 68 -11.29 -11.27 -5.73
C LEU A 68 -10.76 -12.56 -5.08
N GLU A 69 -10.84 -13.70 -5.78
CA GLU A 69 -10.27 -14.97 -5.30
C GLU A 69 -8.76 -14.86 -5.02
N GLN A 70 -8.01 -14.20 -5.90
CA GLN A 70 -6.59 -13.95 -5.69
C GLN A 70 -6.35 -13.10 -4.44
N LYS A 71 -7.09 -12.01 -4.26
CA LYS A 71 -6.96 -11.11 -3.10
C LYS A 71 -7.35 -11.80 -1.80
N VAL A 72 -8.36 -12.67 -1.82
CA VAL A 72 -8.72 -13.51 -0.66
C VAL A 72 -7.56 -14.41 -0.27
N ARG A 73 -6.87 -15.04 -1.23
CA ARG A 73 -5.68 -15.87 -0.94
C ARG A 73 -4.52 -15.06 -0.38
N GLU A 74 -4.25 -13.87 -0.93
CA GLU A 74 -3.20 -12.98 -0.44
C GLU A 74 -3.47 -12.54 1.01
N ILE A 75 -4.71 -12.15 1.33
CA ILE A 75 -5.13 -11.78 2.70
C ILE A 75 -4.98 -12.98 3.63
N GLN A 76 -5.43 -14.17 3.22
CA GLN A 76 -5.32 -15.37 4.03
C GLN A 76 -3.85 -15.73 4.33
N GLN A 77 -2.95 -15.57 3.36
CA GLN A 77 -1.52 -15.76 3.56
C GLN A 77 -0.92 -14.72 4.52
N GLN A 78 -1.33 -13.46 4.39
CA GLN A 78 -0.87 -12.40 5.29
C GLN A 78 -1.32 -12.63 6.73
N VAL A 79 -2.56 -13.06 6.94
CA VAL A 79 -3.10 -13.43 8.27
C VAL A 79 -2.25 -14.54 8.89
N GLN A 80 -1.96 -15.61 8.14
CA GLN A 80 -1.11 -16.70 8.63
C GLN A 80 0.32 -16.26 8.97
N ASN A 81 0.88 -15.29 8.23
CA ASN A 81 2.19 -14.73 8.53
C ASN A 81 2.17 -13.88 9.80
N SER A 82 1.11 -13.09 10.01
CA SER A 82 0.90 -12.33 11.24
C SER A 82 0.75 -13.24 12.46
N ASP A 83 0.00 -14.34 12.34
CA ASP A 83 -0.15 -15.33 13.43
C ASP A 83 1.21 -15.93 13.83
N LYS A 84 2.06 -16.27 12.86
CA LYS A 84 3.42 -16.77 13.12
C LYS A 84 4.30 -15.72 13.82
N GLN A 85 4.14 -14.44 13.49
CA GLN A 85 4.88 -13.35 14.15
C GLN A 85 4.39 -13.14 15.58
N LEU A 86 3.08 -13.18 15.82
CA LEU A 86 2.50 -13.12 17.15
C LEU A 86 3.01 -14.25 18.04
N GLN A 87 3.06 -15.48 17.53
CA GLN A 87 3.63 -16.62 18.27
C GLN A 87 5.11 -16.41 18.65
N LYS A 88 5.92 -15.81 17.75
CA LYS A 88 7.32 -15.49 18.07
C LYS A 88 7.44 -14.41 19.13
N ILE A 89 6.58 -13.38 19.07
CA ILE A 89 6.53 -12.31 20.07
C ILE A 89 6.14 -12.88 21.43
N GLU A 90 5.13 -13.74 21.48
CA GLU A 90 4.67 -14.35 22.73
C GLU A 90 5.74 -15.25 23.36
N GLN A 91 6.46 -16.03 22.54
CA GLN A 91 7.62 -16.82 23.01
C GLN A 91 8.75 -15.93 23.54
N ALA A 92 9.07 -14.83 22.85
CA ALA A 92 10.08 -13.89 23.29
C ALA A 92 9.66 -13.19 24.58
N MET A 93 8.40 -12.78 24.68
CA MET A 93 7.82 -12.16 25.87
C MET A 93 7.89 -13.10 27.07
N GLN A 94 7.53 -14.38 26.89
CA GLN A 94 7.60 -15.37 27.95
C GLN A 94 9.04 -15.55 28.47
N LYS A 95 10.02 -15.65 27.56
CA LYS A 95 11.45 -15.72 27.93
C LYS A 95 11.90 -14.46 28.67
N SER A 96 11.51 -13.28 28.21
CA SER A 96 11.83 -12.02 28.87
C SER A 96 11.21 -11.94 30.26
N LEU A 97 10.00 -12.48 30.46
CA LEU A 97 9.36 -12.53 31.78
C LEU A 97 10.11 -13.48 32.72
N GLU A 98 10.52 -14.66 32.23
CA GLU A 98 11.36 -15.59 33.00
C GLU A 98 12.69 -14.95 33.40
N VAL A 99 13.36 -14.28 32.46
CA VAL A 99 14.61 -13.56 32.71
C VAL A 99 14.39 -12.42 33.71
N ALA A 100 13.33 -11.63 33.55
CA ALA A 100 12.98 -10.56 34.48
C ALA A 100 12.69 -11.10 35.89
N LYS A 101 12.02 -12.25 36.01
CA LYS A 101 11.79 -12.92 37.29
C LYS A 101 13.10 -13.37 37.94
N ILE A 102 14.02 -13.95 37.15
CA ILE A 102 15.36 -14.31 37.63
C ILE A 102 16.12 -13.06 38.12
N PHE A 103 16.05 -11.94 37.39
CA PHE A 103 16.71 -10.71 37.80
C PHE A 103 16.05 -10.06 39.02
N GLN A 104 14.73 -10.11 39.13
CA GLN A 104 14.01 -9.59 40.30
C GLN A 104 14.34 -10.40 41.58
N ASP A 105 14.49 -11.72 41.45
CA ASP A 105 14.82 -12.60 42.57
C ASP A 105 16.32 -12.54 42.94
N ARG A 106 17.21 -12.23 41.99
CA ARG A 106 18.67 -12.33 42.14
C ARG A 106 19.39 -10.99 42.32
N ILE A 107 18.70 -9.87 42.13
CA ILE A 107 19.25 -8.55 42.46
C ILE A 107 18.81 -8.17 43.87
N PRO A 108 19.68 -8.31 44.89
CA PRO A 108 19.39 -7.77 46.22
C PRO A 108 19.33 -6.25 46.13
N HIS A 109 18.11 -5.71 45.97
CA HIS A 109 17.89 -4.26 45.85
C HIS A 109 18.46 -3.50 47.05
N ASN A 110 18.47 -4.10 48.24
CA ASN A 110 19.11 -3.53 49.42
C ASN A 110 20.62 -3.35 49.23
N GLU A 111 21.32 -4.35 48.67
CA GLU A 111 22.76 -4.22 48.42
C GLU A 111 23.07 -3.16 47.36
N ILE A 112 22.21 -2.98 46.34
CA ILE A 112 22.42 -1.92 45.35
C ILE A 112 22.26 -0.54 46.00
N VAL A 113 21.25 -0.36 46.85
CA VAL A 113 21.04 0.91 47.57
C VAL A 113 22.21 1.20 48.51
N GLU A 114 22.72 0.20 49.23
CA GLU A 114 23.91 0.31 50.08
C GLU A 114 25.18 0.59 49.28
N ARG A 115 25.34 -0.01 48.10
CA ARG A 115 26.45 0.29 47.20
C ARG A 115 26.36 1.73 46.70
N GLN A 116 25.17 2.20 46.30
CA GLN A 116 24.96 3.58 45.86
C GLN A 116 25.25 4.60 46.96
N SER A 117 24.83 4.36 48.21
CA SER A 117 25.19 5.23 49.32
C SER A 117 26.71 5.22 49.56
N THR A 118 27.34 4.04 49.51
CA THR A 118 28.80 3.90 49.64
C THR A 118 29.56 4.67 48.55
N ILE A 119 29.11 4.65 47.28
CA ILE A 119 29.70 5.46 46.19
C ILE A 119 29.64 6.95 46.56
N LYS A 120 28.51 7.43 47.08
CA LYS A 120 28.36 8.84 47.48
C LYS A 120 29.37 9.22 48.57
N TYR A 121 29.55 8.37 49.59
CA TYR A 121 30.53 8.61 50.66
C TYR A 121 31.98 8.59 50.14
N VAL A 122 32.33 7.63 49.29
CA VAL A 122 33.67 7.55 48.67
C VAL A 122 33.94 8.77 47.79
N LYS A 123 32.96 9.18 46.98
CA LYS A 123 33.05 10.38 46.14
C LYS A 123 33.23 11.62 46.99
N ALA A 124 32.41 11.83 48.01
CA ALA A 124 32.52 12.97 48.92
C ALA A 124 33.90 13.02 49.62
N ALA A 125 34.42 11.87 50.05
CA ALA A 125 35.73 11.78 50.68
C ALA A 125 36.87 12.16 49.72
N ARG A 126 36.82 11.74 48.46
CA ARG A 126 37.78 12.17 47.42
C ARG A 126 37.71 13.66 47.15
N LEU A 127 36.50 14.21 46.97
CA LEU A 127 36.31 15.64 46.71
C LEU A 127 36.79 16.50 47.89
N ALA A 128 36.56 16.02 49.12
CA ALA A 128 37.06 16.68 50.32
C ALA A 128 38.59 16.65 50.42
N HIS A 129 39.22 15.53 50.08
CA HIS A 129 40.68 15.42 50.06
C HIS A 129 41.33 16.31 48.99
N GLN A 130 40.63 16.54 47.87
CA GLN A 130 41.03 17.53 46.86
C GLN A 130 40.91 18.99 47.35
N GLY A 131 40.39 19.21 48.56
CA GLY A 131 40.30 20.53 49.19
C GLY A 131 39.07 21.34 48.80
N MET A 132 38.05 20.72 48.19
CA MET A 132 36.80 21.42 47.87
C MET A 132 36.02 21.80 49.13
N SER A 133 35.27 22.91 49.05
CA SER A 133 34.45 23.37 50.16
C SER A 133 33.24 22.47 50.39
N VAL A 134 32.74 22.42 51.63
CA VAL A 134 31.58 21.60 52.03
C VAL A 134 30.34 21.91 51.17
N GLN A 135 30.17 23.17 50.76
CA GLN A 135 29.04 23.61 49.93
C GLN A 135 29.14 23.12 48.48
N GLU A 136 30.35 23.11 47.91
CA GLU A 136 30.60 22.60 46.55
C GLU A 136 30.42 21.08 46.50
N ILE A 137 30.84 20.36 47.54
CA ILE A 137 30.65 18.92 47.65
C ILE A 137 29.16 18.58 47.78
N ALA A 138 28.41 19.35 48.57
CA ALA A 138 26.96 19.17 48.73
C ALA A 138 26.17 19.41 47.43
N ALA A 139 26.68 20.26 46.53
CA ALA A 139 26.09 20.46 45.20
C ALA A 139 26.36 19.28 44.25
N GLN A 140 27.39 18.48 44.49
CA GLN A 140 27.80 17.36 43.63
C GLN A 140 27.42 15.97 44.17
N VAL A 141 27.15 15.87 45.47
CA VAL A 141 26.83 14.63 46.17
C VAL A 141 25.64 14.86 47.09
N ASP A 142 24.57 14.08 46.88
CA ASP A 142 23.35 14.10 47.71
C ASP A 142 23.59 13.44 49.09
N LEU A 143 24.35 14.11 49.95
CA LEU A 143 24.58 13.75 51.36
C LEU A 143 24.16 14.93 52.24
N SER A 144 23.82 14.67 53.50
CA SER A 144 23.49 15.76 54.41
C SER A 144 24.73 16.61 54.73
N LEU A 145 24.54 17.91 54.96
CA LEU A 145 25.65 18.84 55.21
C LEU A 145 26.53 18.39 56.39
N GLY A 146 25.93 17.83 57.45
CA GLY A 146 26.67 17.33 58.61
C GLY A 146 27.53 16.11 58.31
N GLU A 147 27.08 15.20 57.44
CA GLU A 147 27.88 14.06 57.00
C GLU A 147 29.06 14.51 56.15
N ILE A 148 28.84 15.48 55.25
CA ILE A 148 29.90 16.03 54.40
C ILE A 148 30.96 16.74 55.24
N GLU A 149 30.55 17.52 56.25
CA GLU A 149 31.46 18.18 57.18
C GLU A 149 32.33 17.17 57.93
N MET A 150 31.73 16.08 58.44
CA MET A 150 32.46 15.01 59.09
C MET A 150 33.45 14.32 58.14
N ILE A 151 33.02 13.97 56.93
CA ILE A 151 33.87 13.35 55.90
C ILE A 151 35.03 14.28 55.54
N ALA A 152 34.75 15.57 55.40
CA ALA A 152 35.75 16.57 55.06
C ALA A 152 36.77 16.78 56.17
N GLN A 153 36.34 16.77 57.44
CA GLN A 153 37.25 16.88 58.57
C GLN A 153 38.14 15.64 58.72
N VAL A 154 37.58 14.45 58.49
CA VAL A 154 38.30 13.17 58.65
C VAL A 154 39.28 12.90 57.50
N ASN A 155 38.95 13.29 56.27
CA ASN A 155 39.77 13.00 55.07
C ASN A 155 40.62 14.19 54.59
N LYS A 156 40.67 15.30 55.34
CA LYS A 156 41.38 16.52 54.94
C LYS A 156 42.88 16.29 54.72
N ASP A 157 43.52 15.62 55.69
CA ASP A 157 44.97 15.48 55.74
C ASP A 157 45.44 14.14 55.16
N GLN A 158 44.61 13.09 55.28
CA GLN A 158 44.91 11.76 54.77
C GLN A 158 43.61 11.04 54.39
N LEU A 159 43.55 10.51 53.17
CA LEU A 159 42.43 9.68 52.72
C LEU A 159 42.38 8.39 53.58
N MET A 160 41.25 8.12 54.23
CA MET A 160 41.12 6.97 55.15
C MET A 160 41.05 5.61 54.43
N PHE A 161 40.92 5.60 53.10
CA PHE A 161 40.88 4.39 52.29
C PHE A 161 41.92 4.44 51.17
N CYS A 162 42.42 3.27 50.77
CA CYS A 162 43.33 3.14 49.63
C CYS A 162 42.49 3.05 48.34
N GLU A 163 42.74 3.93 47.38
CA GLU A 163 41.98 3.98 46.14
C GLU A 163 42.03 2.67 45.34
N GLU A 164 43.18 2.00 45.36
CA GLU A 164 43.39 0.71 44.67
C GLU A 164 42.67 -0.47 45.34
N SER A 165 42.29 -0.33 46.62
CA SER A 165 41.61 -1.39 47.38
C SER A 165 40.08 -1.35 47.26
N LEU A 166 39.53 -0.33 46.59
CA LEU A 166 38.10 -0.21 46.38
C LEU A 166 37.61 -1.23 45.35
N PRO A 167 36.42 -1.83 45.53
CA PRO A 167 35.80 -2.66 44.51
C PRO A 167 35.60 -1.92 43.18
N GLU A 168 35.68 -2.64 42.05
CA GLU A 168 35.59 -2.09 40.69
C GLU A 168 34.33 -1.22 40.46
N TRP A 169 33.19 -1.54 41.09
CA TRP A 169 31.97 -0.74 40.97
C TRP A 169 32.08 0.67 41.58
N ALA A 170 32.90 0.83 42.63
CA ALA A 170 33.15 2.13 43.25
C ALA A 170 34.16 2.96 42.43
N GLN A 171 35.10 2.28 41.76
CA GLN A 171 36.08 2.89 40.87
C GLN A 171 35.42 3.38 39.56
N ALA A 172 34.57 2.56 38.92
CA ALA A 172 33.93 2.91 37.65
C ALA A 172 32.97 4.12 37.72
N SER A 173 32.38 4.37 38.89
CA SER A 173 31.42 5.47 39.12
C SER A 173 32.09 6.82 39.39
N THR A 174 33.42 6.82 39.53
CA THR A 174 34.21 7.99 39.93
C THR A 174 35.09 8.55 38.83
N GLU A 175 35.36 7.79 37.77
CA GLU A 175 35.87 8.38 36.55
C GLU A 175 34.79 9.27 35.90
N PRO A 176 35.14 10.44 35.37
CA PRO A 176 34.20 11.30 34.67
C PRO A 176 33.73 10.61 33.37
N GLN A 177 32.73 9.75 33.48
CA GLN A 177 32.04 9.06 32.37
C GLN A 177 31.42 10.03 31.34
N ALA A 178 31.41 11.33 31.61
CA ALA A 178 31.11 12.36 30.61
C ALA A 178 32.14 12.41 29.47
N ALA A 179 33.38 11.91 29.65
CA ALA A 179 34.42 11.92 28.61
C ALA A 179 34.55 10.61 27.82
N MET A 180 34.21 9.45 28.40
CA MET A 180 34.36 8.15 27.72
C MET A 180 33.17 7.72 26.86
N MET A 181 31.94 8.15 27.16
CA MET A 181 30.79 7.89 26.26
C MET A 181 30.82 8.72 24.97
N ALA A 182 31.65 9.76 24.89
CA ALA A 182 31.77 10.60 23.69
C ALA A 182 32.92 10.16 22.74
N ALA A 183 33.83 9.27 23.18
CA ALA A 183 35.05 8.94 22.44
C ALA A 183 35.20 7.45 22.06
N ALA A 184 34.35 6.54 22.55
CA ALA A 184 34.39 5.12 22.21
C ALA A 184 33.38 4.70 21.13
N GLY A 185 32.96 5.65 20.29
CA GLY A 185 31.99 5.42 19.21
C GLY A 185 32.59 5.04 17.86
N ASP A 186 33.91 5.12 17.66
CA ASP A 186 34.49 4.93 16.33
C ASP A 186 36.02 4.75 16.40
N ALA A 187 36.53 3.53 16.64
CA ALA A 187 37.86 3.09 16.18
C ALA A 187 38.21 1.66 16.67
N ASP A 188 38.47 0.79 15.70
CA ASP A 188 39.38 -0.36 15.75
C ASP A 188 39.14 -1.47 16.80
N VAL A 189 38.36 -2.48 16.40
CA VAL A 189 38.65 -3.88 16.72
C VAL A 189 38.35 -4.75 15.50
N ASP A 190 39.10 -4.52 14.41
CA ASP A 190 39.24 -5.48 13.33
C ASP A 190 40.68 -6.02 13.37
N ALA A 191 40.81 -7.34 13.29
CA ALA A 191 42.07 -8.10 13.33
C ALA A 191 42.72 -8.35 14.70
N PHE A 192 42.21 -9.33 15.45
CA PHE A 192 43.04 -10.50 15.74
C PHE A 192 42.17 -11.75 15.89
N GLN A 193 42.66 -12.80 15.27
CA GLN A 193 41.92 -13.89 14.68
C GLN A 193 42.13 -15.18 15.48
N GLU A 194 41.07 -15.99 15.51
CA GLU A 194 41.07 -17.45 15.67
C GLU A 194 41.66 -18.08 16.94
N SER A 195 40.77 -18.46 17.87
CA SER A 195 40.50 -19.88 18.18
C SER A 195 39.77 -20.05 19.52
N ARG A 196 38.47 -19.76 19.56
CA ARG A 196 37.59 -20.39 20.55
C ARG A 196 36.14 -20.41 20.05
N ILE A 197 35.60 -21.62 20.05
CA ILE A 197 34.21 -21.94 19.72
C ILE A 197 33.41 -21.53 20.97
N ASP A 198 32.71 -20.39 20.92
CA ASP A 198 31.87 -19.93 22.03
C ASP A 198 30.40 -19.73 21.62
N LEU A 199 29.56 -20.33 22.45
CA LEU A 199 28.13 -20.55 22.36
C LEU A 199 27.33 -19.28 22.75
N GLU A 200 27.72 -18.13 22.21
CA GLU A 200 27.05 -16.85 22.44
C GLU A 200 26.94 -16.07 21.13
N THR A 201 26.18 -16.60 20.18
CA THR A 201 25.75 -15.82 19.02
C THR A 201 24.45 -15.09 19.39
N PRO A 202 24.46 -13.80 19.75
CA PRO A 202 23.23 -13.04 19.88
C PRO A 202 22.57 -12.96 18.50
N LEU A 203 21.25 -13.10 18.48
CA LEU A 203 20.41 -13.04 17.29
C LEU A 203 20.35 -11.65 16.61
N SER A 204 21.35 -10.80 16.82
CA SER A 204 21.53 -9.53 16.13
C SER A 204 22.11 -9.75 14.75
N ARG A 205 21.38 -10.50 13.91
CA ARG A 205 21.48 -10.30 12.46
C ARG A 205 20.72 -9.01 12.17
N GLU A 206 21.38 -7.89 12.46
CA GLU A 206 21.05 -6.60 11.86
C GLU A 206 21.37 -6.73 10.37
N VAL A 207 20.41 -7.29 9.62
CA VAL A 207 20.23 -6.79 8.26
C VAL A 207 19.94 -5.32 8.46
N PRO A 208 20.73 -4.38 7.92
CA PRO A 208 20.40 -2.97 7.97
C PRO A 208 19.07 -2.80 7.23
N VAL A 209 17.97 -2.89 7.97
CA VAL A 209 16.66 -2.50 7.49
C VAL A 209 16.73 -1.00 7.54
N ASP A 210 17.10 -0.45 6.39
CA ASP A 210 17.09 0.97 6.07
C ASP A 210 15.63 1.46 6.25
N LEU A 211 15.25 1.77 7.50
CA LEU A 211 13.88 2.16 7.91
C LEU A 211 13.39 3.40 7.17
N THR A 212 14.33 4.18 6.64
CA THR A 212 14.10 5.29 5.70
C THR A 212 13.46 4.84 4.39
N LYS A 213 13.78 3.64 3.87
CA LYS A 213 13.14 3.06 2.67
C LYS A 213 11.78 2.43 2.94
N ALA A 214 11.47 2.05 4.18
CA ALA A 214 10.17 1.45 4.54
C ALA A 214 9.02 2.47 4.50
N PHE A 215 9.32 3.77 4.57
CA PHE A 215 8.37 4.88 4.48
C PHE A 215 8.57 5.76 3.24
N GLU A 216 9.52 5.45 2.35
CA GLU A 216 9.53 6.06 1.02
C GLU A 216 8.30 5.58 0.28
N VAL A 217 7.29 6.45 0.17
CA VAL A 217 6.16 6.29 -0.74
C VAL A 217 6.77 5.87 -2.08
N PRO A 218 6.48 4.65 -2.59
CA PRO A 218 7.08 4.16 -3.82
C PRO A 218 6.92 5.24 -4.87
N LYS A 219 8.02 5.89 -5.24
CA LYS A 219 8.00 6.90 -6.30
C LYS A 219 7.63 6.12 -7.53
N ALA A 220 6.37 6.24 -7.95
CA ALA A 220 5.85 5.49 -9.09
C ALA A 220 6.85 5.64 -10.24
N ASP A 221 7.44 4.52 -10.67
CA ASP A 221 8.51 4.51 -11.67
C ASP A 221 8.05 5.31 -12.88
N GLN A 222 8.60 6.52 -13.03
CA GLN A 222 8.17 7.43 -14.10
C GLN A 222 8.43 6.83 -15.47
N GLU A 223 9.41 5.91 -15.57
CA GLU A 223 9.67 5.15 -16.78
C GLU A 223 8.58 4.11 -17.06
N ALA A 224 8.07 3.42 -16.03
CA ALA A 224 6.95 2.49 -16.19
C ALA A 224 5.66 3.23 -16.59
N LEU A 225 5.43 4.41 -16.00
CA LEU A 225 4.30 5.29 -16.36
C LEU A 225 4.44 5.86 -17.78
N LYS A 226 5.65 6.21 -18.22
CA LYS A 226 5.90 6.63 -19.61
C LYS A 226 5.63 5.50 -20.59
N LYS A 227 6.12 4.27 -20.32
CA LYS A 227 5.84 3.09 -21.14
C LYS A 227 4.34 2.76 -21.19
N LEU A 228 3.64 2.90 -20.07
CA LEU A 228 2.19 2.72 -20.02
C LEU A 228 1.46 3.81 -20.83
N GLY A 229 1.92 5.06 -20.74
CA GLY A 229 1.40 6.18 -21.51
C GLY A 229 1.62 6.03 -23.01
N ASP A 230 2.79 5.56 -23.43
CA ASP A 230 3.12 5.30 -24.84
C ASP A 230 2.31 4.12 -25.38
N ALA A 231 2.15 3.04 -24.60
CA ALA A 231 1.29 1.91 -24.96
C ALA A 231 -0.19 2.32 -25.07
N PHE A 232 -0.66 3.19 -24.17
CA PHE A 232 -2.02 3.73 -24.23
C PHE A 232 -2.21 4.64 -25.45
N ARG A 233 -1.23 5.50 -25.76
CA ARG A 233 -1.29 6.39 -26.93
C ARG A 233 -1.28 5.58 -28.23
N GLN A 234 -0.46 4.53 -28.31
CA GLN A 234 -0.50 3.56 -29.41
C GLN A 234 -1.86 2.88 -29.53
N ALA A 235 -2.45 2.42 -28.42
CA ALA A 235 -3.76 1.79 -28.42
C ALA A 235 -4.86 2.74 -28.92
N CYS A 236 -4.84 4.01 -28.49
CA CYS A 236 -5.76 5.05 -28.97
C CYS A 236 -5.56 5.37 -30.46
N GLU A 237 -4.33 5.41 -30.95
CA GLU A 237 -4.05 5.62 -32.37
C GLU A 237 -4.55 4.44 -33.22
N THR A 238 -4.34 3.19 -32.78
CA THR A 238 -4.92 2.01 -33.44
C THR A 238 -6.45 2.00 -33.41
N ALA A 239 -7.07 2.43 -32.30
CA ALA A 239 -8.52 2.53 -32.20
C ALA A 239 -9.09 3.61 -33.13
N ASN A 240 -8.44 4.78 -33.19
CA ASN A 240 -8.82 5.84 -34.13
C ASN A 240 -8.62 5.42 -35.60
N HIS A 241 -7.55 4.68 -35.91
CA HIS A 241 -7.32 4.15 -37.25
C HIS A 241 -8.38 3.11 -37.63
N LEU A 242 -8.73 2.20 -36.71
CA LEU A 242 -9.85 1.27 -36.90
C LEU A 242 -11.17 2.02 -37.10
N GLN A 243 -11.42 3.08 -36.34
CA GLN A 243 -12.63 3.88 -36.49
C GLN A 243 -12.67 4.65 -37.83
N GLN A 244 -11.54 5.16 -38.33
CA GLN A 244 -11.46 5.77 -39.67
C GLN A 244 -11.62 4.75 -40.78
N VAL A 245 -11.05 3.55 -40.67
CA VAL A 245 -11.26 2.46 -41.65
C VAL A 245 -12.72 2.02 -41.66
N THR A 246 -13.37 2.00 -40.50
CA THR A 246 -14.79 1.62 -40.39
C THR A 246 -15.72 2.75 -40.87
N GLN A 247 -15.33 4.02 -40.71
CA GLN A 247 -16.08 5.17 -41.24
C GLN A 247 -15.86 5.40 -42.74
N GLY A 248 -14.69 5.04 -43.30
CA GLY A 248 -14.40 5.12 -44.73
C GLY A 248 -15.26 4.19 -45.59
N PHE A 249 -15.81 3.11 -45.01
CA PHE A 249 -16.77 2.23 -45.69
C PHE A 249 -18.22 2.74 -45.66
N VAL A 250 -18.50 3.84 -44.94
CA VAL A 250 -19.85 4.40 -44.78
C VAL A 250 -20.05 5.69 -45.58
N GLU A 251 -18.99 6.34 -46.09
CA GLU A 251 -19.08 7.63 -46.80
C GLU A 251 -19.38 7.58 -48.31
N ASP A 252 -19.46 6.40 -48.94
CA ASP A 252 -19.78 6.30 -50.38
C ASP A 252 -21.30 6.38 -50.71
N ASN A 253 -22.15 6.73 -49.76
CA ASN A 253 -23.56 7.02 -50.05
C ASN A 253 -24.13 8.14 -49.18
N LYS A 254 -23.87 9.39 -49.58
CA LYS A 254 -24.62 10.55 -49.08
C LYS A 254 -25.13 11.40 -50.24
N PRO A 255 -26.45 11.48 -50.47
CA PRO A 255 -27.01 12.50 -51.34
C PRO A 255 -26.99 13.86 -50.65
N VAL A 256 -26.63 14.86 -51.44
CA VAL A 256 -26.54 16.29 -51.13
C VAL A 256 -27.89 16.85 -50.69
N THR A 257 -27.93 17.46 -49.49
CA THR A 257 -28.90 18.51 -49.22
C THR A 257 -28.27 19.60 -48.35
N LYS A 258 -28.16 20.79 -48.93
CA LYS A 258 -27.78 22.05 -48.28
C LYS A 258 -28.85 22.47 -47.28
N THR A 259 -28.42 22.83 -46.07
CA THR A 259 -29.07 23.92 -45.32
C THR A 259 -28.03 24.64 -44.47
N GLU A 260 -27.85 25.93 -44.76
CA GLU A 260 -27.05 26.88 -43.98
C GLU A 260 -27.65 27.07 -42.59
N ILE A 261 -26.84 26.97 -41.52
CA ILE A 261 -27.05 27.75 -40.29
C ILE A 261 -25.67 28.20 -39.76
N LYS A 262 -25.62 29.51 -39.50
CA LYS A 262 -24.53 30.39 -39.06
C LYS A 262 -24.00 30.03 -37.64
N PRO A 263 -22.73 30.35 -37.30
CA PRO A 263 -22.12 29.94 -36.04
C PRO A 263 -22.27 31.00 -34.93
N GLU A 264 -22.57 30.57 -33.70
CA GLU A 264 -22.27 31.33 -32.49
C GLU A 264 -21.74 30.46 -31.34
N ALA A 265 -20.55 30.87 -30.88
CA ALA A 265 -20.07 30.95 -29.50
C ALA A 265 -19.96 29.71 -28.58
N LYS A 266 -18.69 29.30 -28.39
CA LYS A 266 -18.01 28.91 -27.14
C LYS A 266 -18.72 27.90 -26.21
N ALA A 267 -18.36 26.63 -26.38
CA ALA A 267 -18.52 25.60 -25.36
C ALA A 267 -17.57 25.87 -24.18
N THR A 268 -18.14 26.20 -23.02
CA THR A 268 -17.48 26.16 -21.71
C THR A 268 -17.30 24.69 -21.28
N GLY A 269 -16.15 24.39 -20.67
CA GLY A 269 -15.74 23.03 -20.28
C GLY A 269 -16.61 22.35 -19.21
N PRO A 270 -16.27 21.10 -18.83
CA PRO A 270 -17.11 20.26 -17.98
C PRO A 270 -17.26 20.84 -16.57
N VAL A 271 -18.51 21.13 -16.18
CA VAL A 271 -18.89 21.60 -14.85
C VAL A 271 -18.92 20.39 -13.91
N ILE A 272 -17.90 20.27 -13.06
CA ILE A 272 -17.86 19.30 -11.96
C ILE A 272 -18.69 19.87 -10.80
N ARG A 273 -19.77 19.18 -10.40
CA ARG A 273 -20.53 19.53 -9.18
C ARG A 273 -20.00 18.70 -8.00
N PRO A 274 -19.61 19.33 -6.88
CA PRO A 274 -19.22 18.59 -5.69
C PRO A 274 -20.45 17.92 -5.05
N VAL A 275 -20.29 16.65 -4.66
CA VAL A 275 -21.29 15.88 -3.91
C VAL A 275 -21.06 16.11 -2.43
N THR A 276 -22.03 16.70 -1.75
CA THR A 276 -22.00 16.94 -0.30
C THR A 276 -22.69 15.79 0.42
N PHE A 277 -21.97 15.05 1.26
CA PHE A 277 -22.56 14.01 2.10
C PHE A 277 -23.14 14.61 3.39
N PRO A 278 -24.38 14.25 3.78
CA PRO A 278 -24.95 14.69 5.05
C PRO A 278 -24.21 14.01 6.21
N ARG A 279 -23.83 14.81 7.21
CA ARG A 279 -23.24 14.31 8.46
C ARG A 279 -24.29 13.59 9.29
N ILE A 280 -23.91 12.42 9.78
CA ILE A 280 -24.70 11.56 10.67
C ILE A 280 -24.51 12.09 12.09
N ASP A 281 -25.18 13.19 12.43
CA ASP A 281 -25.25 13.69 13.81
C ASP A 281 -26.68 13.60 14.38
N SER A 282 -27.52 12.71 13.82
CA SER A 282 -28.89 12.49 14.31
C SER A 282 -29.32 11.03 14.22
N LEU A 283 -28.58 10.14 14.88
CA LEU A 283 -29.04 8.79 15.28
C LEU A 283 -28.72 8.59 16.76
#